data_AF-A0A7C3SSN6-F1
#
_entry.id   AF-A0A7C3SSN6-F1
#
_cell.length_a   1.000
_cell.length_b   1.000
_cell.length_c   1.000
_cell.angle_alpha   90.00
_cell.angle_beta   90.00
_cell.angle_gamma   90.00
#
_symmetry.space_group_name_H-M   'P 1'
#
loop_
_entity.id
_entity.type
_entity.pdbx_description
1 polymer ?
#
loop_
_entity_poly.entity_id
_entity_poly.type
_entity_poly.pdbx_seq_one_letter_code
_entity_poly.pdbx_strand_id
1 'polypeptide(L)'
;MKIENEIIYLPMFLSLLLIYFLMVSLFYLVGIEPIYRHITPFYALWKPIYPSLLRSLQLPFFIIIGGLSVLYLNHKIYKIMVALFCSIFLLCSSYIQDKTLSFQIFNNIFLFLLITVSMSLFIKVISNKNLEENKKIGLILLRIYLFYILFSIEVASIRDGLTAIAQPYQRTKYEYIGDIGITKNIFELFSRYHEIQPHLSLHGRLAPPGPLSLLWFCSYLIGKSPMSLSLFTIFFGGLAIFPLFLWIKELTYNNTKTAIIGTFLYTLIPSLVLFCATSTEILYMPFLFLSLWTFEKSINKSSIPFIFISGISFAILSLFKFTLLSIGIYFLLRGIIVFLKKQSSFSRLIIWAVCMLIGFFSFYFILYFITGYRPIQVFFQAQKMFQEDIQSLQIIAPRYSLWWFKLFTPLTWAYFTGIPILFGFLRQIGTKNRQEQYEVVLFLTTLLILTLAYIAPGEGERSALYVFPFFLVPSLHFWHNRFNNSNTLGVIILFLIFQTVLTEA
;
A
#
# COMPACT_ATOMS: atom_id res chain seq x y z
N MET A 1 -13.31 -36.92 -7.32
CA MET A 1 -12.05 -36.14 -7.37
C MET A 1 -12.44 -34.69 -7.66
N LYS A 2 -12.41 -33.80 -6.64
CA LYS A 2 -13.00 -32.43 -6.66
C LYS A 2 -11.97 -31.33 -7.04
N ILE A 3 -10.93 -31.69 -7.79
CA ILE A 3 -9.79 -30.81 -8.09
C ILE A 3 -10.14 -29.76 -9.17
N GLU A 4 -11.16 -30.01 -9.99
CA GLU A 4 -11.43 -29.22 -11.21
C GLU A 4 -11.91 -27.78 -10.97
N ASN A 5 -12.49 -27.45 -9.81
CA ASN A 5 -13.06 -26.10 -9.60
C ASN A 5 -12.07 -25.07 -9.02
N GLU A 6 -10.88 -25.49 -8.59
CA GLU A 6 -10.01 -24.66 -7.76
C GLU A 6 -8.98 -23.86 -8.59
N ILE A 7 -8.54 -24.44 -9.72
CA ILE A 7 -7.61 -23.81 -10.66
C ILE A 7 -8.30 -22.71 -11.48
N ILE A 8 -9.63 -22.70 -11.56
CA ILE A 8 -10.41 -21.80 -12.43
C ILE A 8 -10.05 -20.33 -12.24
N TYR A 9 -9.64 -19.91 -11.03
CA TYR A 9 -9.26 -18.53 -10.77
C TYR A 9 -7.96 -18.11 -11.45
N LEU A 10 -6.99 -19.01 -11.66
CA LEU A 10 -5.73 -18.67 -12.32
C LEU A 10 -5.91 -18.20 -13.78
N PRO A 11 -6.58 -18.95 -14.68
CA PRO A 11 -6.84 -18.47 -16.03
C PRO A 11 -7.76 -17.25 -16.02
N MET A 12 -8.69 -17.12 -15.07
CA MET A 12 -9.48 -15.89 -14.93
C MET A 12 -8.62 -14.66 -14.61
N PHE A 13 -7.68 -14.79 -13.67
CA PHE A 13 -6.77 -13.70 -13.31
C PHE A 13 -5.82 -13.35 -14.46
N LEU A 14 -5.28 -14.36 -15.16
CA LEU A 14 -4.48 -14.16 -16.36
C LEU A 14 -5.27 -13.43 -17.46
N SER A 15 -6.51 -13.85 -17.73
CA SER A 15 -7.38 -13.20 -18.71
C SER A 15 -7.66 -11.74 -18.33
N LEU A 16 -7.94 -11.45 -17.06
CA LEU A 16 -8.15 -10.07 -16.60
C LEU A 16 -6.89 -9.21 -16.75
N LEU A 17 -5.72 -9.77 -16.44
CA LEU A 17 -4.44 -9.10 -16.64
C LEU A 17 -4.17 -8.82 -18.13
N LEU A 18 -4.44 -9.79 -19.01
CA LEU A 18 -4.29 -9.62 -20.46
C LEU A 18 -5.26 -8.60 -21.03
N ILE A 19 -6.52 -8.61 -20.59
CA ILE A 19 -7.51 -7.59 -20.97
C ILE A 19 -7.03 -6.21 -20.51
N TYR A 20 -6.49 -6.13 -19.29
CA TYR A 20 -5.90 -4.88 -18.80
C TYR A 20 -4.78 -4.39 -19.72
N PHE A 21 -3.79 -5.23 -20.04
CA PHE A 21 -2.71 -4.85 -20.96
C PHE A 21 -3.19 -4.52 -22.37
N LEU A 22 -4.21 -5.21 -22.88
CA LEU A 22 -4.82 -4.88 -24.17
C LEU A 22 -5.46 -3.50 -24.13
N MET A 23 -6.23 -3.16 -23.09
CA MET A 23 -6.82 -1.83 -22.94
C MET A 23 -5.74 -0.74 -22.87
N VAL A 24 -4.66 -0.99 -22.13
CA VAL A 24 -3.52 -0.06 -22.04
C VAL A 24 -2.85 0.14 -23.38
N SER A 25 -2.62 -0.93 -24.13
CA SER A 25 -2.06 -0.87 -25.49
C SER A 25 -2.96 -0.08 -26.44
N LEU A 26 -4.28 -0.30 -26.37
CA LEU A 26 -5.25 0.48 -27.16
C LEU A 26 -5.21 1.97 -26.82
N PHE A 27 -5.14 2.33 -25.53
CA PHE A 27 -5.00 3.74 -25.13
C PHE A 27 -3.70 4.34 -25.66
N TYR A 28 -2.59 3.62 -25.56
CA TYR A 28 -1.31 4.05 -26.12
C TYR A 28 -1.39 4.30 -27.63
N LEU A 29 -2.02 3.38 -28.39
CA LEU A 29 -2.17 3.51 -29.85
C LEU A 29 -2.99 4.75 -30.27
N VAL A 30 -3.90 5.22 -29.42
CA VAL A 30 -4.71 6.44 -29.67
C VAL A 30 -4.00 7.70 -29.11
N GLY A 31 -2.72 7.59 -28.74
CA GLY A 31 -1.91 8.71 -28.25
C GLY A 31 -2.15 9.08 -26.80
N ILE A 32 -2.87 8.24 -26.03
CA ILE A 32 -2.95 8.39 -24.58
C ILE A 32 -1.68 7.76 -23.99
N GLU A 33 -0.61 8.55 -24.02
CA GLU A 33 0.71 8.09 -23.59
C GLU A 33 0.79 7.87 -22.06
N PRO A 34 1.62 6.92 -21.61
CA PRO A 34 1.64 6.51 -20.21
C PRO A 34 2.71 7.16 -19.33
N ILE A 35 3.55 8.09 -19.78
CA ILE A 35 4.67 8.58 -18.94
C ILE A 35 5.06 10.04 -19.24
N TYR A 36 5.14 10.87 -18.20
CA TYR A 36 5.63 12.26 -18.12
C TYR A 36 4.99 13.35 -19.01
N ARG A 37 4.10 12.96 -19.93
CA ARG A 37 3.09 13.85 -20.51
C ARG A 37 1.66 13.52 -20.05
N HIS A 38 1.33 12.28 -19.70
CA HIS A 38 -0.07 11.80 -19.70
C HIS A 38 -0.41 10.71 -18.64
N ILE A 39 -1.67 10.25 -18.59
CA ILE A 39 -2.53 10.12 -17.37
C ILE A 39 -2.52 8.76 -16.64
N THR A 40 -1.63 7.85 -16.98
CA THR A 40 -1.65 6.51 -16.40
C THR A 40 -0.25 6.10 -16.01
N PRO A 41 0.01 5.47 -14.85
CA PRO A 41 1.34 5.22 -14.35
C PRO A 41 1.75 3.80 -14.72
N PHE A 42 1.88 3.59 -16.02
CA PHE A 42 2.50 2.39 -16.55
C PHE A 42 4.03 2.52 -16.60
N TYR A 43 4.60 3.44 -15.82
CA TYR A 43 6.04 3.70 -15.80
C TYR A 43 6.88 2.46 -15.50
N ALA A 44 6.32 1.52 -14.73
CA ALA A 44 7.00 0.30 -14.36
C ALA A 44 7.01 -0.78 -15.48
N LEU A 45 6.12 -0.68 -16.48
CA LEU A 45 5.94 -1.71 -17.52
C LEU A 45 6.50 -1.32 -18.90
N TRP A 46 6.69 -0.04 -19.19
CA TRP A 46 7.04 0.44 -20.54
C TRP A 46 8.53 0.68 -20.77
N LYS A 47 9.29 0.88 -19.69
CA LYS A 47 10.75 0.85 -19.74
C LYS A 47 11.21 -0.35 -18.93
N PRO A 48 11.16 -1.57 -19.51
CA PRO A 48 11.61 -2.75 -18.81
C PRO A 48 13.03 -2.51 -18.32
N ILE A 49 13.32 -2.93 -17.09
CA ILE A 49 14.68 -2.84 -16.53
C ILE A 49 15.63 -3.61 -17.43
N TYR A 50 15.14 -4.72 -17.95
CA TYR A 50 15.88 -5.60 -18.82
C TYR A 50 15.69 -5.23 -20.29
N PRO A 51 16.74 -5.41 -21.12
CA PRO A 51 16.70 -5.03 -22.54
C PRO A 51 15.76 -5.90 -23.39
N SER A 52 15.19 -6.98 -22.84
CA SER A 52 14.25 -7.84 -23.56
C SER A 52 13.07 -8.26 -22.69
N LEU A 53 11.89 -8.34 -23.31
CA LEU A 53 10.65 -8.81 -22.68
C LEU A 53 10.83 -10.20 -22.06
N LEU A 54 11.53 -11.10 -22.76
CA LEU A 54 11.76 -12.46 -22.26
C LEU A 54 12.47 -12.44 -20.90
N ARG A 55 13.43 -11.54 -20.71
CA ARG A 55 14.18 -11.41 -19.46
C ARG A 55 13.34 -10.83 -18.32
N SER A 56 12.53 -9.81 -18.58
CA SER A 56 11.55 -9.31 -17.58
C SER A 56 10.52 -10.37 -17.18
N LEU A 57 10.15 -11.29 -18.09
CA LEU A 57 9.19 -12.35 -17.82
C LEU A 57 9.77 -13.60 -17.14
N GLN A 58 11.09 -13.81 -17.14
CA GLN A 58 11.72 -15.01 -16.57
C GLN A 58 11.34 -15.21 -15.11
N LEU A 59 11.66 -14.25 -14.24
CA LEU A 59 11.43 -14.39 -12.80
C LEU A 59 9.93 -14.51 -12.45
N PRO A 60 9.02 -13.68 -13.00
CA PRO A 60 7.57 -13.88 -12.84
C PRO A 60 7.11 -15.28 -13.27
N PHE A 61 7.60 -15.78 -14.40
CA PHE A 61 7.24 -17.11 -14.92
C PHE A 61 7.69 -18.23 -13.97
N PHE A 62 8.92 -18.17 -13.45
CA PHE A 62 9.41 -19.14 -12.46
C PHE A 62 8.65 -19.08 -11.15
N ILE A 63 8.24 -17.88 -10.70
CA ILE A 63 7.37 -17.74 -9.53
C ILE A 63 6.06 -18.49 -9.75
N ILE A 64 5.38 -18.31 -10.88
CA ILE A 64 4.14 -19.04 -11.18
C ILE A 64 4.37 -20.55 -11.17
N ILE A 65 5.35 -21.05 -11.95
CA ILE A 65 5.57 -22.50 -12.07
C ILE A 65 5.98 -23.12 -10.74
N GLY A 66 6.95 -22.51 -10.05
CA GLY A 66 7.42 -22.96 -8.76
C GLY A 66 6.32 -22.91 -7.70
N GLY A 67 5.54 -21.83 -7.69
CA GLY A 67 4.39 -21.67 -6.80
C GLY A 67 3.30 -22.71 -7.04
N LEU A 68 2.90 -22.94 -8.28
CA LEU A 68 1.93 -23.99 -8.63
C LEU A 68 2.45 -25.37 -8.20
N SER A 69 3.72 -25.66 -8.47
CA SER A 69 4.34 -26.92 -8.05
C SER A 69 4.30 -27.08 -6.54
N VAL A 70 4.58 -26.02 -5.77
CA VAL A 70 4.46 -26.01 -4.31
C VAL A 70 3.02 -26.22 -3.83
N LEU A 71 2.02 -25.73 -4.56
CA LEU A 71 0.61 -25.92 -4.21
C LEU A 71 0.16 -27.36 -4.45
N TYR A 72 0.57 -27.98 -5.56
CA TYR A 72 0.03 -29.29 -6.00
C TYR A 72 0.84 -30.50 -5.56
N LEU A 73 2.12 -30.35 -5.24
CA LEU A 73 2.93 -31.48 -4.79
C LEU A 73 2.62 -31.78 -3.33
N ASN A 74 2.11 -32.97 -3.02
CA ASN A 74 1.80 -33.34 -1.63
C ASN A 74 3.07 -33.58 -0.79
N HIS A 75 4.16 -34.09 -1.38
CA HIS A 75 5.38 -34.40 -0.65
C HIS A 75 6.35 -33.21 -0.61
N LYS A 76 6.85 -32.92 0.60
CA LYS A 76 7.84 -31.86 0.87
C LYS A 76 9.11 -32.00 0.01
N ILE A 77 9.56 -33.23 -0.24
CA ILE A 77 10.76 -33.53 -1.03
C ILE A 77 10.59 -33.03 -2.47
N TYR A 78 9.46 -33.33 -3.12
CA TYR A 78 9.21 -32.88 -4.49
C TYR A 78 9.11 -31.36 -4.59
N LYS A 79 8.54 -30.69 -3.58
CA LYS A 79 8.51 -29.22 -3.53
C LYS A 79 9.93 -28.63 -3.55
N ILE A 80 10.82 -29.19 -2.73
CA ILE A 80 12.22 -28.77 -2.65
C ILE A 80 12.93 -29.05 -3.97
N MET A 81 12.76 -30.24 -4.55
CA MET A 81 13.37 -30.61 -5.83
C MET A 81 12.93 -29.68 -6.96
N VAL A 82 11.63 -29.36 -7.06
CA VAL A 82 11.15 -28.43 -8.09
C VAL A 82 11.67 -27.02 -7.84
N ALA A 83 11.67 -26.53 -6.61
CA ALA A 83 12.25 -25.22 -6.29
C ALA A 83 13.74 -25.16 -6.67
N LEU A 84 14.53 -26.19 -6.34
CA LEU A 84 15.94 -26.29 -6.74
C LEU A 84 16.09 -26.34 -8.26
N PHE A 85 15.29 -27.15 -8.96
CA PHE A 85 15.33 -27.25 -10.42
C PHE A 85 15.00 -25.90 -11.09
N CYS A 86 13.94 -25.22 -10.66
CA CYS A 86 13.58 -23.89 -11.15
C CYS A 86 14.70 -22.87 -10.87
N SER A 87 15.34 -22.94 -9.70
CA SER A 87 16.45 -22.05 -9.33
C SER A 87 17.69 -22.27 -10.22
N ILE A 88 18.05 -23.54 -10.47
CA ILE A 88 19.14 -23.91 -11.37
C ILE A 88 18.82 -23.48 -12.80
N PHE A 89 17.59 -23.68 -13.26
CA PHE A 89 17.20 -23.25 -14.60
C PHE A 89 17.23 -21.72 -14.74
N LEU A 90 16.76 -20.99 -13.72
CA LEU A 90 16.84 -19.52 -13.70
C LEU A 90 18.30 -19.05 -13.75
N LEU A 91 19.18 -19.67 -12.97
CA LEU A 91 20.64 -19.45 -13.03
C LEU A 91 21.19 -19.66 -14.45
N CYS A 92 20.91 -20.83 -15.04
CA CYS A 92 21.39 -21.17 -16.38
C CYS A 92 20.84 -20.20 -17.44
N SER A 93 19.55 -19.85 -17.38
CA SER A 93 18.92 -18.95 -18.34
C SER A 93 19.49 -17.54 -18.26
N SER A 94 19.68 -17.01 -17.06
CA SER A 94 20.31 -15.70 -16.86
C SER A 94 21.79 -15.71 -17.29
N TYR A 95 22.54 -16.77 -16.96
CA TYR A 95 23.94 -16.91 -17.40
C TYR A 95 24.07 -16.97 -18.93
N ILE A 96 23.18 -17.70 -19.62
CA ILE A 96 23.18 -17.78 -21.08
C ILE A 96 22.95 -16.39 -21.70
N GLN A 97 22.09 -15.57 -21.10
CA GLN A 97 21.77 -14.24 -21.61
C GLN A 97 22.88 -13.22 -21.33
N ASP A 98 23.42 -13.20 -20.12
CA ASP A 98 24.34 -12.15 -19.67
C ASP A 98 25.82 -12.52 -19.79
N LYS A 99 26.11 -13.80 -20.06
CA LYS A 99 27.46 -14.40 -20.05
C LYS A 99 28.27 -14.12 -18.77
N THR A 100 27.60 -13.67 -17.70
CA THR A 100 28.19 -13.27 -16.42
C THR A 100 27.25 -13.67 -15.28
N LEU A 101 27.82 -14.16 -14.18
CA LEU A 101 27.07 -14.37 -12.93
C LEU A 101 27.05 -13.04 -12.18
N SER A 102 25.95 -12.31 -12.27
CA SER A 102 25.78 -11.07 -11.51
C SER A 102 25.20 -11.33 -10.12
N PHE A 103 25.49 -10.44 -9.17
CA PHE A 103 24.90 -10.46 -7.83
C PHE A 103 23.35 -10.43 -7.88
N GLN A 104 22.79 -9.79 -8.91
CA GLN A 104 21.34 -9.72 -9.16
C GLN A 104 20.71 -11.11 -9.38
N ILE A 105 21.43 -12.05 -10.02
CA ILE A 105 20.94 -13.42 -10.21
C ILE A 105 20.80 -14.13 -8.85
N PHE A 106 21.76 -13.94 -7.93
CA PHE A 106 21.67 -14.50 -6.58
C PHE A 106 20.50 -13.92 -5.79
N ASN A 107 20.26 -12.61 -5.90
CA ASN A 107 19.07 -11.98 -5.29
C ASN A 107 17.77 -12.55 -5.85
N ASN A 108 17.68 -12.74 -7.18
CA ASN A 108 16.48 -13.32 -7.80
C ASN A 108 16.20 -14.75 -7.31
N ILE A 109 17.24 -15.57 -7.13
CA ILE A 109 17.10 -16.92 -6.54
C ILE A 109 16.67 -16.83 -5.08
N PHE A 110 17.29 -15.93 -4.32
CA PHE A 110 16.95 -15.75 -2.91
C PHE A 110 15.50 -15.30 -2.75
N LEU A 111 15.03 -14.33 -3.54
CA LEU A 111 13.63 -13.91 -3.59
C LEU A 111 12.71 -15.06 -3.95
N PHE A 112 13.04 -15.85 -4.97
CA PHE A 112 12.26 -17.04 -5.35
C PHE A 112 12.17 -18.08 -4.21
N LEU A 113 13.28 -18.36 -3.52
CA LEU A 113 13.32 -19.27 -2.38
C LEU A 113 12.54 -18.71 -1.18
N LEU A 114 12.70 -17.43 -0.88
CA LEU A 114 11.97 -16.73 0.18
C LEU A 114 10.46 -16.84 -0.06
N ILE A 115 9.99 -16.55 -1.28
CA ILE A 115 8.59 -16.66 -1.67
C ILE A 115 8.08 -18.10 -1.52
N THR A 116 8.76 -19.07 -2.14
CA THR A 116 8.28 -20.47 -2.16
C THR A 116 8.20 -21.07 -0.76
N VAL A 117 9.21 -20.81 0.09
CA VAL A 117 9.24 -21.30 1.48
C VAL A 117 8.19 -20.59 2.32
N SER A 118 8.16 -19.25 2.30
CA SER A 118 7.23 -18.45 3.12
C SER A 118 5.78 -18.74 2.76
N MET A 119 5.44 -18.82 1.47
CA MET A 119 4.09 -19.18 1.01
C MET A 119 3.62 -20.50 1.58
N SER A 120 4.45 -21.55 1.50
CA SER A 120 4.09 -22.87 2.00
C SER A 120 3.82 -22.86 3.52
N LEU A 121 4.62 -22.11 4.27
CA LEU A 121 4.47 -21.93 5.71
C LEU A 121 3.19 -21.14 6.02
N PHE A 122 2.93 -20.05 5.31
CA PHE A 122 1.76 -19.20 5.52
C PHE A 122 0.45 -19.93 5.20
N ILE A 123 0.38 -20.63 4.06
CA ILE A 123 -0.79 -21.44 3.72
C ILE A 123 -1.03 -22.48 4.82
N LYS A 124 0.01 -23.18 5.29
CA LYS A 124 -0.12 -24.15 6.37
C LYS A 124 -0.62 -23.52 7.68
N VAL A 125 -0.12 -22.34 8.05
CA VAL A 125 -0.55 -21.61 9.26
C VAL A 125 -2.01 -21.18 9.13
N ILE A 126 -2.41 -20.64 7.99
CA ILE A 126 -3.76 -20.12 7.74
C ILE A 126 -4.79 -21.25 7.59
N SER A 127 -4.41 -22.36 6.98
CA SER A 127 -5.27 -23.54 6.83
C SER A 127 -5.46 -24.32 8.14
N ASN A 128 -4.73 -23.98 9.20
CA ASN A 128 -4.93 -24.58 10.51
C ASN A 128 -6.29 -24.17 11.09
N LYS A 129 -7.16 -25.14 11.37
CA LYS A 129 -8.48 -24.90 11.98
C LYS A 129 -8.37 -24.27 13.38
N ASN A 130 -7.30 -24.56 14.11
CA ASN A 130 -7.10 -24.09 15.48
C ASN A 130 -6.43 -22.70 15.54
N LEU A 131 -6.44 -21.94 14.44
CA LEU A 131 -5.83 -20.61 14.38
C LEU A 131 -6.50 -19.63 15.36
N GLU A 132 -7.81 -19.76 15.58
CA GLU A 132 -8.60 -18.85 16.42
C GLU A 132 -8.30 -19.00 17.92
N GLU A 133 -7.98 -20.22 18.37
CA GLU A 133 -7.65 -20.53 19.77
C GLU A 133 -6.18 -20.23 20.11
N ASN A 134 -5.39 -19.83 19.11
CA ASN A 134 -3.95 -19.80 19.25
C ASN A 134 -3.52 -18.55 20.02
N LYS A 135 -2.96 -18.74 21.23
CA LYS A 135 -2.32 -17.66 22.03
C LYS A 135 -1.13 -16.98 21.32
N LYS A 136 -0.77 -17.42 20.10
CA LYS A 136 0.40 -16.98 19.32
C LYS A 136 0.08 -15.97 18.20
N ILE A 137 -1.08 -15.30 18.20
CA ILE A 137 -1.42 -14.29 17.17
C ILE A 137 -0.31 -13.23 17.02
N GLY A 138 0.25 -12.73 18.12
CA GLY A 138 1.35 -11.75 18.08
C GLY A 138 2.58 -12.25 17.31
N LEU A 139 2.95 -13.53 17.49
CA LEU A 139 4.05 -14.14 16.74
C LEU A 139 3.72 -14.30 15.24
N ILE A 140 2.47 -14.58 14.90
CA ILE A 140 2.03 -14.65 13.50
C ILE A 140 2.13 -13.27 12.85
N LEU A 141 1.65 -12.21 13.52
CA LEU A 141 1.75 -10.84 13.02
C LEU A 141 3.21 -10.40 12.87
N LEU A 142 4.07 -10.75 13.82
CA LEU A 142 5.51 -10.48 13.72
C LEU A 142 6.13 -11.18 12.48
N ARG A 143 5.71 -12.41 12.18
CA ARG A 143 6.17 -13.12 10.97
C ARG A 143 5.65 -12.47 9.69
N ILE A 144 4.39 -11.99 9.67
CA ILE A 144 3.83 -11.24 8.54
C ILE A 144 4.60 -9.93 8.34
N TYR A 145 4.90 -9.21 9.43
CA TYR A 145 5.70 -7.99 9.40
C TYR A 145 7.10 -8.22 8.83
N LEU A 146 7.83 -9.23 9.34
CA LEU A 146 9.16 -9.58 8.83
C LEU A 146 9.12 -10.02 7.38
N PHE A 147 8.11 -10.81 6.99
CA PHE A 147 7.90 -11.19 5.60
C PHE A 147 7.69 -9.96 4.72
N TYR A 148 6.84 -9.01 5.13
CA TYR A 148 6.57 -7.80 4.35
C TYR A 148 7.83 -6.98 4.11
N ILE A 149 8.64 -6.77 5.15
CA ILE A 149 9.91 -6.05 5.05
C ILE A 149 10.86 -6.72 4.06
N LEU A 150 11.10 -8.03 4.24
CA LEU A 150 12.01 -8.77 3.38
C LEU A 150 11.50 -8.79 1.95
N PHE A 151 10.20 -9.03 1.74
CA PHE A 151 9.61 -9.07 0.42
C PHE A 151 9.71 -7.70 -0.29
N SER A 152 9.45 -6.60 0.39
CA SER A 152 9.63 -5.25 -0.16
C SER A 152 11.08 -4.93 -0.51
N ILE A 153 12.04 -5.30 0.34
CA ILE A 153 13.48 -5.13 0.09
C ILE A 153 13.91 -5.91 -1.15
N GLU A 154 13.52 -7.18 -1.21
CA GLU A 154 13.89 -8.08 -2.31
C GLU A 154 13.28 -7.64 -3.64
N VAL A 155 11.99 -7.27 -3.65
CA VAL A 155 11.33 -6.75 -4.86
C VAL A 155 12.03 -5.48 -5.33
N ALA A 156 12.23 -4.48 -4.46
CA ALA A 156 12.93 -3.26 -4.86
C ALA A 156 14.37 -3.51 -5.36
N SER A 157 15.02 -4.56 -4.86
CA SER A 157 16.37 -4.96 -5.26
C SER A 157 16.44 -5.61 -6.65
N ILE A 158 15.30 -5.89 -7.31
CA ILE A 158 15.26 -6.42 -8.68
C ILE A 158 15.90 -5.43 -9.67
N ARG A 159 15.78 -4.12 -9.45
CA ARG A 159 16.32 -3.07 -10.34
C ARG A 159 17.84 -3.04 -10.37
N ASP A 160 18.42 -2.60 -9.26
CA ASP A 160 19.85 -2.31 -9.12
C ASP A 160 20.39 -2.89 -7.80
N GLY A 161 19.89 -4.06 -7.38
CA GLY A 161 20.23 -4.66 -6.10
C GLY A 161 19.87 -3.76 -4.91
N LEU A 162 20.59 -3.92 -3.80
CA LEU A 162 20.32 -3.15 -2.57
C LEU A 162 20.47 -1.63 -2.75
N THR A 163 21.21 -1.16 -3.75
CA THR A 163 21.33 0.29 -4.02
C THR A 163 20.03 0.92 -4.49
N ALA A 164 19.12 0.15 -5.11
CA ALA A 164 17.81 0.63 -5.53
C ALA A 164 16.96 1.12 -4.34
N ILE A 165 17.15 0.53 -3.16
CA ILE A 165 16.43 0.91 -1.93
C ILE A 165 16.90 2.28 -1.43
N ALA A 166 18.20 2.58 -1.56
CA ALA A 166 18.77 3.86 -1.15
C ALA A 166 18.54 4.98 -2.17
N GLN A 167 18.29 4.64 -3.44
CA GLN A 167 18.21 5.57 -4.56
C GLN A 167 17.18 6.71 -4.37
N PRO A 168 15.95 6.50 -3.86
CA PRO A 168 15.02 7.60 -3.61
C PRO A 168 15.66 8.64 -2.69
N TYR A 169 16.28 8.19 -1.60
CA TYR A 169 16.93 9.04 -0.61
C TYR A 169 18.24 9.68 -1.09
N GLN A 170 18.76 9.33 -2.26
CA GLN A 170 19.90 10.05 -2.86
C GLN A 170 19.46 11.34 -3.55
N ARG A 171 18.17 11.49 -3.87
CA ARG A 171 17.60 12.66 -4.55
C ARG A 171 17.31 13.80 -3.58
N THR A 172 18.36 14.35 -2.95
CA THR A 172 18.25 15.34 -1.86
C THR A 172 17.46 16.60 -2.23
N LYS A 173 17.42 17.00 -3.51
CA LYS A 173 16.59 18.13 -3.97
C LYS A 173 15.08 17.82 -4.02
N TYR A 174 14.72 16.55 -4.09
CA TYR A 174 13.34 16.11 -4.23
C TYR A 174 12.77 15.55 -2.92
N GLU A 175 13.59 14.81 -2.17
CA GLU A 175 13.17 14.07 -0.99
C GLU A 175 13.57 14.74 0.33
N TYR A 176 12.77 14.50 1.38
CA TYR A 176 12.92 15.10 2.72
C TYR A 176 14.30 14.94 3.37
N ILE A 177 15.09 13.95 2.96
CA ILE A 177 16.46 13.75 3.47
C ILE A 177 17.36 14.96 3.27
N GLY A 178 17.18 15.71 2.17
CA GLY A 178 17.94 16.94 1.91
C GLY A 178 17.66 18.04 2.92
N ASP A 179 16.52 17.98 3.61
CA ASP A 179 16.07 19.01 4.56
C ASP A 179 16.48 18.69 6.01
N ILE A 180 17.10 17.52 6.27
CA ILE A 180 17.46 17.09 7.63
C ILE A 180 18.61 17.94 8.19
N GLY A 181 18.29 18.77 9.17
CA GLY A 181 19.24 19.68 9.82
C GLY A 181 19.29 21.07 9.19
N ILE A 182 18.28 21.45 8.43
CA ILE A 182 18.15 22.82 7.89
C ILE A 182 17.89 23.86 9.00
N THR A 183 17.32 23.45 10.14
CA THR A 183 17.22 24.25 11.36
C THR A 183 18.09 23.66 12.47
N LYS A 184 18.26 24.36 13.62
CA LYS A 184 19.15 23.88 14.69
C LYS A 184 18.61 22.63 15.39
N ASN A 185 17.28 22.51 15.48
CA ASN A 185 16.60 21.38 16.12
C ASN A 185 15.16 21.24 15.59
N ILE A 186 14.50 20.12 15.97
CA ILE A 186 13.13 19.81 15.52
C ILE A 186 12.12 20.86 16.01
N PHE A 187 12.32 21.43 17.19
CA PHE A 187 11.43 22.49 17.69
C PHE A 187 11.44 23.70 16.75
N GLU A 188 12.64 24.14 16.36
CA GLU A 188 12.84 25.23 15.41
C GLU A 188 12.31 24.88 14.01
N LEU A 189 12.39 23.61 13.59
CA LEU A 189 11.75 23.15 12.34
C LEU A 189 10.27 23.51 12.34
N PHE A 190 9.54 23.14 13.39
CA PHE A 190 8.11 23.38 13.48
C PHE A 190 7.79 24.87 13.64
N SER A 191 8.54 25.61 14.47
CA SER A 191 8.29 27.03 14.72
C SER A 191 8.46 27.88 13.46
N ARG A 192 9.49 27.57 12.67
CA ARG A 192 9.87 28.32 11.47
C ARG A 192 9.47 27.64 10.17
N TYR A 193 8.69 26.55 10.21
CA TYR A 193 8.37 25.77 9.02
C TYR A 193 7.82 26.64 7.89
N HIS A 194 6.86 27.52 8.20
CA HIS A 194 6.27 28.47 7.25
C HIS A 194 7.29 29.45 6.62
N GLU A 195 8.37 29.80 7.32
CA GLU A 195 9.43 30.66 6.79
C GLU A 195 10.35 29.88 5.83
N ILE A 196 10.74 28.67 6.22
CA ILE A 196 11.73 27.86 5.48
C ILE A 196 11.09 27.04 4.36
N GLN A 197 9.78 26.80 4.39
CA GLN A 197 9.04 25.94 3.47
C GLN A 197 9.39 26.16 1.99
N PRO A 198 9.50 27.41 1.48
CA PRO A 198 9.81 27.66 0.07
C PRO A 198 11.20 27.17 -0.37
N HIS A 199 12.10 26.97 0.59
CA HIS A 199 13.51 26.60 0.37
C HIS A 199 13.77 25.11 0.62
N LEU A 200 12.76 24.36 1.03
CA LEU A 200 12.86 22.91 1.23
C LEU A 200 12.89 22.17 -0.11
N SER A 201 13.22 20.89 -0.05
CA SER A 201 13.07 19.93 -1.15
C SER A 201 11.65 19.96 -1.75
N LEU A 202 11.50 19.44 -2.97
CA LEU A 202 10.19 19.43 -3.65
C LEU A 202 9.07 18.82 -2.78
N HIS A 203 9.33 17.69 -2.14
CA HIS A 203 8.35 17.07 -1.24
C HIS A 203 8.20 17.86 0.07
N GLY A 204 9.30 18.39 0.64
CA GLY A 204 9.27 19.24 1.83
C GLY A 204 8.38 20.47 1.66
N ARG A 205 8.52 21.19 0.53
CA ARG A 205 7.77 22.43 0.33
C ARG A 205 6.28 22.21 0.10
N LEU A 206 5.88 21.08 -0.50
CA LEU A 206 4.48 20.79 -0.85
C LEU A 206 3.72 20.02 0.24
N ALA A 207 4.39 19.62 1.32
CA ALA A 207 3.82 18.79 2.38
C ALA A 207 3.94 19.43 3.78
N PRO A 208 3.12 19.00 4.75
CA PRO A 208 3.33 19.33 6.14
C PRO A 208 4.59 18.64 6.70
N PRO A 209 5.11 19.10 7.87
CA PRO A 209 6.42 18.67 8.39
C PRO A 209 6.48 17.22 8.92
N GLY A 210 5.40 16.44 8.87
CA GLY A 210 5.31 15.10 9.47
C GLY A 210 6.40 14.13 8.97
N PRO A 211 6.59 13.93 7.66
CA PRO A 211 7.58 12.97 7.17
C PRO A 211 9.00 13.43 7.49
N LEU A 212 9.29 14.73 7.29
CA LEU A 212 10.59 15.33 7.60
C LEU A 212 10.92 15.24 9.09
N SER A 213 9.99 15.60 9.97
CA SER A 213 10.20 15.57 11.42
C SER A 213 10.44 14.15 11.94
N LEU A 214 9.71 13.16 11.42
CA LEU A 214 9.92 11.75 11.76
C LEU A 214 11.31 11.27 11.30
N LEU A 215 11.67 11.51 10.03
CA LEU A 215 12.97 11.12 9.49
C LEU A 215 14.13 11.82 10.21
N TRP A 216 13.99 13.11 10.52
CA TRP A 216 15.00 13.84 11.26
C TRP A 216 15.12 13.30 12.70
N PHE A 217 14.02 13.09 13.40
CA PHE A 217 14.05 12.49 14.75
C PHE A 217 14.79 11.15 14.75
N CYS A 218 14.47 10.27 13.79
CA CYS A 218 15.11 8.97 13.71
C CYS A 218 16.57 9.04 13.25
N SER A 219 16.95 10.06 12.49
CA SER A 219 18.35 10.26 12.06
C SER A 219 19.33 10.46 13.23
N TYR A 220 18.85 10.87 14.41
CA TYR A 220 19.69 10.90 15.62
C TYR A 220 20.10 9.50 16.10
N LEU A 221 19.30 8.46 15.80
CA LEU A 221 19.56 7.09 16.22
C LEU A 221 20.30 6.28 15.15
N ILE A 222 19.91 6.45 13.88
CA ILE A 222 20.39 5.60 12.76
C ILE A 222 21.30 6.33 11.77
N GLY A 223 21.59 7.61 12.01
CA GLY A 223 22.34 8.47 11.10
C GLY A 223 21.51 8.99 9.91
N LYS A 224 22.16 9.80 9.08
CA LYS A 224 21.55 10.49 7.91
C LYS A 224 21.85 9.82 6.56
N SER A 225 22.38 8.60 6.56
CA SER A 225 22.71 7.94 5.29
C SER A 225 21.43 7.60 4.51
N PRO A 226 21.44 7.70 3.17
CA PRO A 226 20.28 7.32 2.36
C PRO A 226 19.78 5.88 2.63
N MET A 227 20.71 4.95 2.83
CA MET A 227 20.38 3.55 3.13
C MET A 227 19.73 3.39 4.50
N SER A 228 20.28 4.04 5.55
CA SER A 228 19.72 3.91 6.91
C SER A 228 18.31 4.50 7.00
N LEU A 229 18.08 5.66 6.38
CA LEU A 229 16.75 6.28 6.36
C LEU A 229 15.75 5.47 5.52
N SER A 230 16.17 4.91 4.39
CA SER A 230 15.31 4.04 3.59
C SER A 230 14.89 2.78 4.34
N LEU A 231 15.85 2.11 5.00
CA LEU A 231 15.56 0.97 5.85
C LEU A 231 14.58 1.35 6.97
N PHE A 232 14.81 2.47 7.66
CA PHE A 232 13.88 2.95 8.67
C PHE A 232 12.47 3.15 8.12
N THR A 233 12.33 3.72 6.93
CA THR A 233 11.03 3.90 6.28
C THR A 233 10.34 2.58 6.00
N ILE A 234 11.06 1.56 5.54
CA ILE A 234 10.53 0.20 5.37
C ILE A 234 10.08 -0.39 6.70
N PHE A 235 10.94 -0.37 7.72
CA PHE A 235 10.65 -0.94 9.04
C PHE A 235 9.48 -0.22 9.72
N PHE A 236 9.45 1.10 9.67
CA PHE A 236 8.40 1.93 10.28
C PHE A 236 7.09 1.79 9.51
N GLY A 237 7.13 1.88 8.17
CA GLY A 237 5.97 1.68 7.30
C GLY A 237 5.34 0.30 7.52
N GLY A 238 6.15 -0.73 7.68
CA GLY A 238 5.71 -2.08 8.02
C GLY A 238 4.93 -2.18 9.33
N LEU A 239 5.09 -1.24 10.28
CA LEU A 239 4.30 -1.24 11.52
C LEU A 239 2.79 -1.13 11.25
N ALA A 240 2.39 -0.71 10.04
CA ALA A 240 1.02 -0.70 9.56
C ALA A 240 0.30 -2.06 9.69
N ILE A 241 1.03 -3.17 9.65
CA ILE A 241 0.49 -4.54 9.80
C ILE A 241 -0.33 -4.73 11.07
N PHE A 242 0.13 -4.16 12.20
CA PHE A 242 -0.52 -4.37 13.49
C PHE A 242 -1.88 -3.65 13.60
N PRO A 243 -1.98 -2.31 13.41
CA PRO A 243 -3.26 -1.63 13.43
C PRO A 243 -4.17 -2.04 12.26
N LEU A 244 -3.62 -2.45 11.10
CA LEU A 244 -4.42 -3.03 10.01
C LEU A 244 -5.14 -4.29 10.44
N PHE A 245 -4.43 -5.24 11.06
CA PHE A 245 -5.03 -6.46 11.59
C PHE A 245 -6.18 -6.15 12.53
N LEU A 246 -5.98 -5.18 13.44
CA LEU A 246 -6.99 -4.76 14.39
C LEU A 246 -8.19 -4.12 13.69
N TRP A 247 -7.97 -3.26 12.70
CA TRP A 247 -9.05 -2.65 11.92
C TRP A 247 -9.89 -3.68 11.15
N ILE A 248 -9.24 -4.60 10.41
CA ILE A 248 -9.95 -5.66 9.68
C ILE A 248 -10.70 -6.56 10.66
N LYS A 249 -10.12 -6.85 11.83
CA LYS A 249 -10.77 -7.66 12.87
C LYS A 249 -12.05 -6.99 13.38
N GLU A 250 -12.07 -5.67 13.59
CA GLU A 250 -13.30 -4.96 13.95
C GLU A 250 -14.35 -5.00 12.84
N LEU A 251 -13.95 -4.84 11.58
CA LEU A 251 -14.86 -4.86 10.43
C LEU A 251 -15.45 -6.23 10.12
N THR A 252 -14.73 -7.29 10.49
CA THR A 252 -15.11 -8.69 10.23
C THR A 252 -15.72 -9.38 11.46
N TYR A 253 -16.36 -8.61 12.35
CA TYR A 253 -17.03 -9.11 13.56
C TYR A 253 -16.12 -9.96 14.46
N ASN A 254 -14.88 -9.52 14.65
CA ASN A 254 -13.83 -10.19 15.41
C ASN A 254 -13.32 -11.51 14.81
N ASN A 255 -13.58 -11.80 13.53
CA ASN A 255 -13.04 -12.98 12.85
C ASN A 255 -11.51 -12.87 12.69
N THR A 256 -10.79 -13.59 13.55
CA THR A 256 -9.33 -13.53 13.61
C THR A 256 -8.68 -14.14 12.36
N LYS A 257 -9.25 -15.21 11.81
CA LYS A 257 -8.73 -15.86 10.61
C LYS A 257 -8.80 -14.90 9.40
N THR A 258 -9.94 -14.27 9.18
CA THR A 258 -10.10 -13.28 8.09
C THR A 258 -9.17 -12.09 8.26
N ALA A 259 -8.99 -11.61 9.49
CA ALA A 259 -8.08 -10.52 9.78
C ALA A 259 -6.62 -10.89 9.49
N ILE A 260 -6.16 -12.09 9.87
CA ILE A 260 -4.82 -12.59 9.53
C ILE A 260 -4.65 -12.68 8.01
N ILE A 261 -5.62 -13.28 7.32
CA ILE A 261 -5.57 -13.42 5.86
C ILE A 261 -5.54 -12.05 5.18
N GLY A 262 -6.43 -11.13 5.57
CA GLY A 262 -6.46 -9.79 5.01
C GLY A 262 -5.18 -9.02 5.23
N THR A 263 -4.63 -9.12 6.44
CA THR A 263 -3.34 -8.50 6.77
C THR A 263 -2.21 -9.10 5.93
N PHE A 264 -2.21 -10.41 5.70
CA PHE A 264 -1.21 -11.04 4.84
C PHE A 264 -1.39 -10.62 3.37
N LEU A 265 -2.62 -10.62 2.85
CA LEU A 265 -2.91 -10.16 1.48
C LEU A 265 -2.51 -8.70 1.26
N TYR A 266 -2.64 -7.84 2.27
CA TYR A 266 -2.13 -6.47 2.22
C TYR A 266 -0.62 -6.40 1.94
N THR A 267 0.17 -7.32 2.51
CA THR A 267 1.63 -7.39 2.29
C THR A 267 2.03 -7.81 0.89
N LEU A 268 1.06 -8.16 0.05
CA LEU A 268 1.24 -8.67 -1.31
C LEU A 268 0.61 -7.76 -2.36
N ILE A 269 -0.04 -6.67 -1.95
CA ILE A 269 -0.60 -5.69 -2.88
C ILE A 269 0.57 -4.99 -3.59
N PRO A 270 0.63 -5.00 -4.94
CA PRO A 270 1.77 -4.48 -5.70
C PRO A 270 2.23 -3.09 -5.25
N SER A 271 1.33 -2.10 -5.20
CA SER A 271 1.74 -0.74 -4.79
C SER A 271 2.35 -0.70 -3.38
N LEU A 272 1.78 -1.43 -2.43
CA LEU A 272 2.30 -1.43 -1.06
C LEU A 272 3.66 -2.09 -0.96
N VAL A 273 3.94 -3.12 -1.77
CA VAL A 273 5.26 -3.77 -1.77
C VAL A 273 6.29 -2.86 -2.42
N LEU A 274 5.98 -2.32 -3.61
CA LEU A 274 6.87 -1.49 -4.43
C LEU A 274 7.25 -0.20 -3.71
N PHE A 275 6.28 0.48 -3.11
CA PHE A 275 6.48 1.80 -2.51
C PHE A 275 6.85 1.78 -1.03
N CYS A 276 6.75 0.64 -0.34
CA CYS A 276 7.29 0.51 1.02
C CYS A 276 8.81 0.75 1.05
N ALA A 277 9.51 0.23 0.04
CA ALA A 277 10.97 0.40 -0.08
C ALA A 277 11.40 1.66 -0.81
N THR A 278 10.51 2.29 -1.58
CA THR A 278 10.89 3.37 -2.51
C THR A 278 10.23 4.72 -2.23
N SER A 279 9.36 4.82 -1.22
CA SER A 279 8.58 6.03 -0.97
C SER A 279 8.40 6.34 0.52
N THR A 280 8.55 7.61 0.89
CA THR A 280 8.25 8.12 2.24
C THR A 280 6.76 8.10 2.58
N GLU A 281 5.89 7.92 1.57
CA GLU A 281 4.44 7.85 1.73
C GLU A 281 4.01 6.66 2.60
N ILE A 282 4.81 5.59 2.69
CA ILE A 282 4.47 4.47 3.58
C ILE A 282 4.51 4.87 5.07
N LEU A 283 5.22 5.94 5.44
CA LEU A 283 5.38 6.39 6.83
C LEU A 283 4.06 6.78 7.51
N TYR A 284 3.04 7.18 6.73
CA TYR A 284 1.74 7.55 7.31
C TYR A 284 0.82 6.34 7.56
N MET A 285 1.10 5.17 6.96
CA MET A 285 0.20 4.01 7.01
C MET A 285 -0.06 3.48 8.43
N PRO A 286 0.92 3.43 9.36
CA PRO A 286 0.64 3.05 10.74
C PRO A 286 -0.39 3.96 11.41
N PHE A 287 -0.30 5.28 11.19
CA PHE A 287 -1.22 6.27 11.74
C PHE A 287 -2.60 6.21 11.07
N LEU A 288 -2.65 5.92 9.77
CA LEU A 288 -3.90 5.73 9.03
C LEU A 288 -4.71 4.60 9.66
N PHE A 289 -4.10 3.41 9.79
CA PHE A 289 -4.80 2.27 10.36
C PHE A 289 -5.08 2.42 11.85
N LEU A 290 -4.21 3.11 12.60
CA LEU A 290 -4.49 3.40 14.00
C LEU A 290 -5.75 4.27 14.13
N SER A 291 -5.88 5.31 13.29
CA SER A 291 -7.08 6.17 13.26
C SER A 291 -8.33 5.39 12.84
N LEU A 292 -8.25 4.59 11.77
CA LEU A 292 -9.36 3.74 11.30
C LEU A 292 -9.77 2.68 12.32
N TRP A 293 -8.81 1.99 12.93
CA TRP A 293 -9.06 0.98 13.96
C TRP A 293 -9.71 1.59 15.20
N THR A 294 -9.13 2.66 15.75
CA THR A 294 -9.66 3.30 16.98
C THR A 294 -11.04 3.90 16.73
N PHE A 295 -11.31 4.40 15.53
CA PHE A 295 -12.64 4.82 15.10
C PHE A 295 -13.64 3.65 15.12
N GLU A 296 -13.38 2.56 14.39
CA GLU A 296 -14.25 1.38 14.37
C GLU A 296 -14.43 0.78 15.77
N LYS A 297 -13.34 0.74 16.56
CA LYS A 297 -13.38 0.26 17.93
C LYS A 297 -14.30 1.11 18.80
N SER A 298 -14.29 2.42 18.62
CA SER A 298 -15.14 3.36 19.35
C SER A 298 -16.61 3.16 19.02
N ILE A 299 -16.96 2.87 17.75
CA ILE A 299 -18.32 2.56 17.33
C ILE A 299 -18.77 1.25 17.98
N ASN A 300 -17.98 0.18 17.83
CA ASN A 300 -18.32 -1.15 18.31
C ASN A 300 -18.44 -1.23 19.84
N LYS A 301 -17.60 -0.49 20.58
CA LYS A 301 -17.61 -0.46 22.05
C LYS A 301 -18.33 0.74 22.67
N SER A 302 -18.84 1.67 21.86
CA SER A 302 -19.37 2.97 22.32
C SER A 302 -18.42 3.74 23.24
N SER A 303 -17.12 3.76 22.92
CA SER A 303 -16.07 4.24 23.82
C SER A 303 -15.49 5.60 23.42
N ILE A 304 -15.72 6.62 24.24
CA ILE A 304 -15.26 8.00 24.02
C ILE A 304 -13.72 8.13 23.96
N PRO A 305 -12.92 7.46 24.81
CA PRO A 305 -11.47 7.56 24.70
C PRO A 305 -10.93 7.12 23.34
N PHE A 306 -11.53 6.08 22.72
CA PHE A 306 -11.09 5.60 21.41
C PHE A 306 -11.43 6.58 20.29
N ILE A 307 -12.58 7.26 20.34
CA ILE A 307 -12.92 8.26 19.31
C ILE A 307 -12.01 9.51 19.44
N PHE A 308 -11.66 9.89 20.66
CA PHE A 308 -10.69 10.96 20.90
C PHE A 308 -9.29 10.61 20.37
N ILE A 309 -8.81 9.39 20.64
CA ILE A 309 -7.54 8.87 20.10
C ILE A 309 -7.58 8.79 18.57
N SER A 310 -8.73 8.43 17.98
CA SER A 310 -8.91 8.45 16.52
C SER A 310 -8.72 9.85 15.96
N GLY A 311 -9.27 10.88 16.63
CA GLY A 311 -9.06 12.30 16.30
C GLY A 311 -7.59 12.73 16.36
N ILE A 312 -6.87 12.36 17.43
CA ILE A 312 -5.42 12.62 17.55
C ILE A 312 -4.64 11.92 16.42
N SER A 313 -4.91 10.63 16.20
CA SER A 313 -4.24 9.85 15.16
C SER A 313 -4.53 10.41 13.77
N PHE A 314 -5.73 10.93 13.54
CA PHE A 314 -6.11 11.61 12.31
C PHE A 314 -5.39 12.96 12.13
N ALA A 315 -5.15 13.70 13.21
CA ALA A 315 -4.36 14.94 13.17
C ALA A 315 -2.87 14.67 12.90
N ILE A 316 -2.31 13.61 13.49
CA ILE A 316 -0.96 13.13 13.15
C ILE A 316 -0.92 12.74 11.67
N LEU A 317 -1.93 12.01 11.19
CA LEU A 317 -2.03 11.62 9.79
C LEU A 317 -2.02 12.85 8.85
N SER A 318 -2.75 13.92 9.18
CA SER A 318 -2.74 15.15 8.37
C SER A 318 -1.44 15.95 8.45
N LEU A 319 -0.56 15.70 9.45
CA LEU A 319 0.81 16.21 9.43
C LEU A 319 1.71 15.49 8.42
N PHE A 320 1.38 14.27 8.00
CA PHE A 320 2.15 13.59 6.96
C PHE A 320 1.81 14.10 5.57
N LYS A 321 0.52 14.37 5.31
CA LYS A 321 0.06 14.81 4.01
C LYS A 321 -1.32 15.46 4.08
N PHE A 322 -1.51 16.57 3.38
CA PHE A 322 -2.79 17.28 3.34
C PHE A 322 -3.91 16.47 2.70
N THR A 323 -3.63 15.69 1.66
CA THR A 323 -4.66 14.87 0.99
C THR A 323 -5.24 13.81 1.91
N LEU A 324 -4.56 13.43 3.00
CA LEU A 324 -5.08 12.46 3.96
C LEU A 324 -6.27 12.99 4.77
N LEU A 325 -6.51 14.31 4.79
CA LEU A 325 -7.75 14.89 5.32
C LEU A 325 -9.00 14.34 4.60
N SER A 326 -8.85 13.91 3.34
CA SER A 326 -9.95 13.28 2.60
C SER A 326 -10.42 11.96 3.21
N ILE A 327 -9.60 11.28 4.03
CA ILE A 327 -10.03 10.10 4.82
C ILE A 327 -11.16 10.45 5.79
N GLY A 328 -11.31 11.73 6.16
CA GLY A 328 -12.46 12.22 6.92
C GLY A 328 -13.82 11.81 6.33
N ILE A 329 -13.88 11.63 5.01
CA ILE A 329 -15.11 11.16 4.34
C ILE A 329 -15.52 9.75 4.78
N TYR A 330 -14.56 8.87 5.04
CA TYR A 330 -14.85 7.52 5.51
C TYR A 330 -15.54 7.56 6.87
N PHE A 331 -15.02 8.37 7.81
CA PHE A 331 -15.62 8.52 9.14
C PHE A 331 -17.05 9.04 9.05
N LEU A 332 -17.30 10.03 8.18
CA LEU A 332 -18.62 10.59 7.94
C LEU A 332 -19.58 9.55 7.34
N LEU A 333 -19.20 8.89 6.25
CA LEU A 333 -20.03 7.89 5.59
C LEU A 333 -20.31 6.68 6.49
N ARG A 334 -19.32 6.25 7.27
CA ARG A 334 -19.46 5.17 8.25
C ARG A 334 -20.43 5.56 9.35
N GLY A 335 -20.33 6.79 9.87
CA GLY A 335 -21.29 7.34 10.84
C GLY A 335 -22.72 7.39 10.30
N ILE A 336 -22.90 7.78 9.03
CA ILE A 336 -24.21 7.75 8.34
C ILE A 336 -24.73 6.32 8.26
N ILE A 337 -23.90 5.34 7.91
CA ILE A 337 -24.34 3.94 7.84
C ILE A 337 -24.75 3.40 9.21
N VAL A 338 -24.00 3.73 10.27
CA VAL A 338 -24.37 3.37 11.65
C VAL A 338 -25.74 3.95 12.02
N PHE A 339 -26.00 5.21 11.61
CA PHE A 339 -27.31 5.85 11.79
C PHE A 339 -28.42 5.13 11.00
N LEU A 340 -28.20 4.88 9.71
CA LEU A 340 -29.19 4.23 8.83
C LEU A 340 -29.51 2.80 9.25
N LYS A 341 -28.51 2.07 9.78
CA LYS A 341 -28.69 0.73 10.38
C LYS A 341 -29.35 0.77 11.76
N LYS A 342 -29.70 1.96 12.29
CA LYS A 342 -30.25 2.19 13.64
C LYS A 342 -29.40 1.57 14.75
N GLN A 343 -28.09 1.49 14.56
CA GLN A 343 -27.16 0.95 15.55
C GLN A 343 -26.79 1.98 16.63
N SER A 344 -27.03 3.27 16.37
CA SER A 344 -26.77 4.37 17.31
C SER A 344 -27.78 5.50 17.11
N SER A 345 -28.07 6.25 18.17
CA SER A 345 -28.89 7.46 18.13
C SER A 345 -28.12 8.64 17.49
N PHE A 346 -28.83 9.55 16.84
CA PHE A 346 -28.24 10.76 16.24
C PHE A 346 -27.42 11.60 17.24
N SER A 347 -27.93 11.78 18.46
CA SER A 347 -27.23 12.51 19.53
C SER A 347 -25.87 11.91 19.88
N ARG A 348 -25.79 10.57 19.96
CA ARG A 348 -24.53 9.86 20.20
C ARG A 348 -23.53 10.04 19.06
N LEU A 349 -23.99 10.04 17.82
CA LEU A 349 -23.12 10.31 16.66
C LEU A 349 -22.57 11.74 16.69
N ILE A 350 -23.37 12.73 17.11
CA ILE A 350 -22.88 14.10 17.33
C ILE A 350 -21.80 14.11 18.41
N ILE A 351 -22.02 13.44 19.55
CA ILE A 351 -21.01 13.35 20.62
C ILE A 351 -19.71 12.75 20.09
N TRP A 352 -19.78 11.66 19.32
CA TRP A 352 -18.59 11.06 18.71
C TRP A 352 -17.88 12.01 17.74
N ALA A 353 -18.63 12.69 16.87
CA ALA A 353 -18.06 13.67 15.95
C ALA A 353 -17.37 14.81 16.70
N VAL A 354 -18.00 15.36 17.74
CA VAL A 354 -17.43 16.41 18.59
C VAL A 354 -16.19 15.91 19.32
N CYS A 355 -16.23 14.73 19.94
CA CYS A 355 -15.05 14.16 20.62
C CYS A 355 -13.89 13.90 19.66
N MET A 356 -14.16 13.44 18.44
CA MET A 356 -13.14 13.26 17.40
C MET A 356 -12.51 14.60 17.00
N LEU A 357 -13.33 15.63 16.80
CA LEU A 357 -12.87 16.98 16.48
C LEU A 357 -12.04 17.58 17.62
N ILE A 358 -12.46 17.40 18.88
CA ILE A 358 -11.68 17.83 20.05
C ILE A 358 -10.32 17.11 20.06
N GLY A 359 -10.27 15.80 19.82
CA GLY A 359 -9.02 15.06 19.67
C GLY A 359 -8.13 15.62 18.56
N PHE A 360 -8.71 15.91 17.39
CA PHE A 360 -8.00 16.46 16.24
C PHE A 360 -7.43 17.87 16.52
N PHE A 361 -8.27 18.78 17.02
CA PHE A 361 -7.86 20.16 17.28
C PHE A 361 -6.95 20.29 18.50
N SER A 362 -7.14 19.48 19.55
CA SER A 362 -6.26 19.50 20.73
C SER A 362 -4.82 19.17 20.36
N PHE A 363 -4.59 18.23 19.43
CA PHE A 363 -3.26 17.92 18.92
C PHE A 363 -2.59 19.14 18.26
N TYR A 364 -3.28 19.81 17.33
CA TYR A 364 -2.74 21.00 16.66
C TYR A 364 -2.60 22.20 17.59
N PHE A 365 -3.50 22.34 18.57
CA PHE A 365 -3.40 23.35 19.62
C PHE A 365 -2.13 23.13 20.45
N ILE A 366 -1.91 21.92 20.97
CA ILE A 366 -0.69 21.56 21.70
C ILE A 366 0.55 21.83 20.85
N LEU A 367 0.53 21.43 19.57
CA LEU A 367 1.64 21.66 18.66
C LEU A 367 1.92 23.16 18.44
N TYR A 368 0.88 23.98 18.24
CA TYR A 368 1.01 25.43 18.13
C TYR A 368 1.55 26.08 19.41
N PHE A 369 1.05 25.69 20.59
CA PHE A 369 1.49 26.28 21.85
C PHE A 369 2.92 25.89 22.22
N ILE A 370 3.30 24.64 21.95
CA ILE A 370 4.66 24.18 22.23
C ILE A 370 5.61 24.80 21.22
N THR A 371 5.38 24.62 19.91
CA THR A 371 6.40 24.95 18.90
C THR A 371 6.10 26.23 18.12
N GLY A 372 4.91 26.82 18.20
CA GLY A 372 4.51 27.92 17.33
C GLY A 372 4.14 27.50 15.89
N TYR A 373 3.94 26.21 15.62
CA TYR A 373 3.63 25.70 14.28
C TYR A 373 2.29 26.22 13.75
N ARG A 374 2.27 26.79 12.55
CA ARG A 374 1.10 27.42 11.92
C ARG A 374 0.51 26.56 10.79
N PRO A 375 -0.29 25.52 11.08
CA PRO A 375 -0.74 24.56 10.07
C PRO A 375 -1.51 25.19 8.91
N ILE A 376 -2.36 26.18 9.21
CA ILE A 376 -3.20 26.86 8.21
C ILE A 376 -2.33 27.67 7.23
N GLN A 377 -1.33 28.40 7.75
CA GLN A 377 -0.42 29.19 6.92
C GLN A 377 0.39 28.27 5.99
N VAL A 378 0.93 27.18 6.54
CA VAL A 378 1.70 26.17 5.79
C VAL A 378 0.85 25.51 4.70
N PHE A 379 -0.44 25.25 4.97
CA PHE A 379 -1.37 24.72 3.96
C PHE A 379 -1.56 25.68 2.79
N PHE A 380 -1.89 26.96 3.05
CA PHE A 380 -2.10 27.93 1.98
C PHE A 380 -0.82 28.19 1.17
N GLN A 381 0.32 28.18 1.82
CA GLN A 381 1.62 28.31 1.17
C GLN A 381 1.94 27.10 0.29
N ALA A 382 1.72 25.87 0.79
CA ALA A 382 1.86 24.65 0.00
C ALA A 382 0.92 24.64 -1.21
N GLN A 383 -0.34 25.04 -1.01
CA GLN A 383 -1.33 25.12 -2.08
C GLN A 383 -0.90 26.11 -3.17
N LYS A 384 -0.43 27.29 -2.78
CA LYS A 384 0.06 28.31 -3.71
C LYS A 384 1.24 27.78 -4.53
N MET A 385 2.26 27.21 -3.86
CA MET A 385 3.43 26.64 -4.55
C MET A 385 3.05 25.46 -5.45
N PHE A 386 2.11 24.62 -5.03
CA PHE A 386 1.59 23.53 -5.86
C PHE A 386 0.94 24.08 -7.14
N GLN A 387 0.14 25.14 -7.04
CA GLN A 387 -0.47 25.77 -8.22
C GLN A 387 0.57 26.36 -9.17
N GLU A 388 1.57 27.05 -8.63
CA GLU A 388 2.69 27.62 -9.40
C GLU A 388 3.51 26.53 -10.10
N ASP A 389 3.79 25.42 -9.40
CA ASP A 389 4.49 24.26 -9.95
C ASP A 389 3.69 23.59 -11.06
N ILE A 390 2.38 23.40 -10.87
CA ILE A 390 1.51 22.82 -11.88
C ILE A 390 1.43 23.72 -13.12
N GLN A 391 1.30 25.04 -12.93
CA GLN A 391 1.31 26.00 -14.04
C GLN A 391 2.64 25.95 -14.80
N SER A 392 3.76 25.95 -14.08
CA SER A 392 5.10 25.86 -14.67
C SER A 392 5.29 24.55 -15.45
N LEU A 393 4.84 23.43 -14.88
CA LEU A 393 4.85 22.13 -15.54
C LEU A 393 3.98 22.10 -16.79
N GLN A 394 2.81 22.74 -16.77
CA GLN A 394 1.92 22.84 -17.93
C GLN A 394 2.54 23.66 -19.07
N ILE A 395 3.38 24.65 -18.77
CA ILE A 395 4.11 25.43 -19.78
C ILE A 395 5.24 24.59 -20.39
N ILE A 396 6.03 23.91 -19.56
CA ILE A 396 7.21 23.16 -20.00
C ILE A 396 6.82 21.84 -20.70
N ALA A 397 5.82 21.15 -20.16
CA ALA A 397 5.35 19.85 -20.61
C ALA A 397 3.82 19.77 -20.46
N PRO A 398 3.06 20.29 -21.45
CA PRO A 398 1.59 20.29 -21.42
C PRO A 398 1.03 18.90 -21.11
N ARG A 399 0.19 18.83 -20.07
CA ARG A 399 -0.48 17.60 -19.63
C ARG A 399 -1.97 17.66 -19.98
N TYR A 400 -2.62 16.50 -20.02
CA TYR A 400 -4.08 16.46 -20.09
C TYR A 400 -4.72 17.15 -18.88
N SER A 401 -5.99 17.53 -19.02
CA SER A 401 -6.73 18.17 -17.94
C SER A 401 -6.82 17.27 -16.70
N LEU A 402 -7.00 17.87 -15.53
CA LEU A 402 -7.13 17.17 -14.25
C LEU A 402 -8.29 16.16 -14.24
N TRP A 403 -9.32 16.39 -15.05
CA TRP A 403 -10.45 15.45 -15.23
C TRP A 403 -10.03 14.12 -15.81
N TRP A 404 -9.10 14.12 -16.75
CA TRP A 404 -8.56 12.88 -17.26
C TRP A 404 -7.85 12.10 -16.16
N PHE A 405 -7.07 12.77 -15.30
CA PHE A 405 -6.41 12.12 -14.15
C PHE A 405 -7.42 11.47 -13.22
N LYS A 406 -8.55 12.13 -12.96
CA LYS A 406 -9.64 11.55 -12.17
C LYS A 406 -10.26 10.30 -12.81
N LEU A 407 -10.27 10.21 -14.14
CA LEU A 407 -10.81 9.06 -14.87
C LEU A 407 -9.87 7.84 -14.83
N PHE A 408 -8.57 8.06 -15.08
CA PHE A 408 -7.62 6.96 -15.25
C PHE A 408 -6.86 6.56 -13.98
N THR A 409 -6.79 7.44 -12.98
CA THR A 409 -6.18 7.09 -11.69
C THR A 409 -6.89 5.89 -11.02
N PRO A 410 -8.23 5.77 -11.04
CA PRO A 410 -8.89 4.55 -10.58
C PRO A 410 -8.49 3.28 -11.32
N LEU A 411 -8.33 3.33 -12.65
CA LEU A 411 -7.89 2.17 -13.45
C LEU A 411 -6.47 1.73 -13.08
N THR A 412 -5.66 2.69 -12.68
CA THR A 412 -4.34 2.44 -12.13
C THR A 412 -4.44 1.74 -10.78
N TRP A 413 -5.17 2.34 -9.85
CA TRP A 413 -5.31 1.78 -8.51
C TRP A 413 -5.87 0.36 -8.59
N ALA A 414 -6.80 0.10 -9.50
CA ALA A 414 -7.34 -1.22 -9.77
C ALA A 414 -6.24 -2.26 -10.12
N TYR A 415 -5.28 -1.91 -10.98
CA TYR A 415 -4.13 -2.77 -11.27
C TYR A 415 -3.21 -2.91 -10.06
N PHE A 416 -2.78 -1.80 -9.47
CA PHE A 416 -1.81 -1.79 -8.37
C PHE A 416 -2.36 -2.35 -7.04
N THR A 417 -3.68 -2.53 -6.93
CA THR A 417 -4.33 -3.30 -5.86
C THR A 417 -4.06 -4.79 -6.00
N GLY A 418 -3.83 -5.27 -7.22
CA GLY A 418 -3.69 -6.68 -7.57
C GLY A 418 -4.98 -7.27 -8.12
N ILE A 419 -4.89 -7.97 -9.26
CA ILE A 419 -6.04 -8.55 -9.97
C ILE A 419 -6.91 -9.45 -9.08
N PRO A 420 -6.37 -10.32 -8.20
CA PRO A 420 -7.19 -11.14 -7.32
C PRO A 420 -8.02 -10.31 -6.32
N ILE A 421 -7.45 -9.22 -5.80
CA ILE A 421 -8.15 -8.33 -4.87
C ILE A 421 -9.21 -7.53 -5.62
N LEU A 422 -8.87 -6.97 -6.77
CA LEU A 422 -9.81 -6.29 -7.66
C LEU A 422 -10.98 -7.21 -8.06
N PHE A 423 -10.70 -8.45 -8.43
CA PHE A 423 -11.71 -9.43 -8.79
C PHE A 423 -12.68 -9.68 -7.63
N GLY A 424 -12.15 -9.90 -6.42
CA GLY A 424 -13.01 -10.07 -5.24
C GLY A 424 -13.83 -8.83 -4.93
N PHE A 425 -13.25 -7.63 -5.08
CA PHE A 425 -13.95 -6.36 -4.91
C PHE A 425 -15.11 -6.23 -5.93
N LEU A 426 -14.86 -6.45 -7.22
CA LEU A 426 -15.88 -6.37 -8.28
C LEU A 426 -17.00 -7.40 -8.08
N ARG A 427 -16.65 -8.61 -7.63
CA ARG A 427 -17.66 -9.64 -7.31
C ARG A 427 -18.48 -9.28 -6.09
N GLN A 428 -17.88 -8.60 -5.12
CA GLN A 428 -18.58 -8.14 -3.93
C GLN A 428 -19.61 -7.06 -4.25
N ILE A 429 -19.39 -6.23 -5.29
CA ILE A 429 -20.39 -5.25 -5.74
C ILE A 429 -21.73 -5.91 -6.10
N GLY A 430 -21.70 -7.13 -6.64
CA GLY A 430 -22.89 -7.90 -6.99
C GLY A 430 -23.54 -8.67 -5.83
N THR A 431 -23.15 -8.43 -4.57
CA THR A 431 -23.71 -9.17 -3.43
C THR A 431 -25.20 -8.87 -3.21
N LYS A 432 -25.96 -9.91 -2.89
CA LYS A 432 -27.38 -9.80 -2.51
C LYS A 432 -27.57 -9.65 -0.99
N ASN A 433 -26.51 -9.82 -0.20
CA ASN A 433 -26.58 -9.68 1.25
C ASN A 433 -26.67 -8.18 1.61
N ARG A 434 -27.80 -7.76 2.16
CA ARG A 434 -28.06 -6.35 2.52
C ARG A 434 -27.00 -5.76 3.45
N GLN A 435 -26.48 -6.54 4.40
CA GLN A 435 -25.45 -6.05 5.32
C GLN A 435 -24.13 -5.78 4.60
N GLU A 436 -23.75 -6.65 3.68
CA GLU A 436 -22.57 -6.50 2.83
C GLU A 436 -22.75 -5.36 1.81
N GLN A 437 -23.97 -5.15 1.29
CA GLN A 437 -24.26 -4.03 0.39
C GLN A 437 -23.94 -2.68 1.01
N TYR A 438 -24.29 -2.47 2.29
CA TYR A 438 -23.92 -1.22 2.98
C TYR A 438 -22.40 -1.02 3.05
N GLU A 439 -21.63 -2.08 3.31
CA GLU A 439 -20.17 -2.01 3.33
C GLU A 439 -19.63 -1.72 1.92
N VAL A 440 -20.12 -2.42 0.90
CA VAL A 440 -19.74 -2.15 -0.50
C VAL A 440 -19.98 -0.70 -0.87
N VAL A 441 -21.16 -0.15 -0.56
CA VAL A 441 -21.50 1.24 -0.84
C VAL A 441 -20.57 2.18 -0.08
N LEU A 442 -20.29 1.92 1.20
CA LEU A 442 -19.32 2.69 1.99
C LEU A 442 -17.96 2.78 1.30
N PHE A 443 -17.39 1.62 0.96
CA PHE A 443 -16.05 1.53 0.38
C PHE A 443 -16.01 2.12 -1.03
N LEU A 444 -17.02 1.85 -1.87
CA LEU A 444 -17.10 2.39 -3.22
C LEU A 444 -17.28 3.92 -3.23
N THR A 445 -18.19 4.46 -2.40
CA THR A 445 -18.40 5.90 -2.29
C THR A 445 -17.17 6.60 -1.70
N THR A 446 -16.51 5.98 -0.72
CA THR A 446 -15.23 6.48 -0.19
C THR A 446 -14.20 6.55 -1.31
N LEU A 447 -13.96 5.45 -2.05
CA LEU A 447 -13.02 5.42 -3.18
C LEU A 447 -13.33 6.49 -4.24
N LEU A 448 -14.60 6.67 -4.59
CA LEU A 448 -15.03 7.68 -5.55
C LEU A 448 -14.72 9.11 -5.05
N ILE A 449 -14.98 9.40 -3.79
CA ILE A 449 -14.68 10.73 -3.23
C ILE A 449 -13.17 10.93 -3.10
N LEU A 450 -12.41 9.91 -2.70
CA LEU A 450 -10.94 9.97 -2.68
C LEU A 450 -10.37 10.21 -4.08
N THR A 451 -10.97 9.61 -5.12
CA THR A 451 -10.62 9.87 -6.52
C THR A 451 -10.86 11.34 -6.88
N LEU A 452 -12.03 11.89 -6.52
CA LEU A 452 -12.38 13.28 -6.83
C LEU A 452 -11.56 14.29 -6.04
N ALA A 453 -11.16 13.94 -4.82
CA ALA A 453 -10.32 14.75 -3.94
C ALA A 453 -8.83 14.66 -4.29
N TYR A 454 -8.41 13.66 -5.07
CA TYR A 454 -7.04 13.52 -5.53
C TYR A 454 -6.73 14.59 -6.60
N ILE A 455 -5.75 15.44 -6.32
CA ILE A 455 -5.42 16.62 -7.13
C ILE A 455 -4.08 16.53 -7.85
N ALA A 456 -3.22 15.55 -7.52
CA ALA A 456 -1.87 15.48 -8.07
C ALA A 456 -1.87 14.74 -9.43
N PRO A 457 -1.54 15.42 -10.54
CA PRO A 457 -1.43 14.75 -11.84
C PRO A 457 -0.15 13.91 -11.90
N GLY A 458 -0.29 12.59 -11.82
CA GLY A 458 0.82 11.62 -11.84
C GLY A 458 1.06 10.94 -10.49
N GLU A 459 1.78 9.81 -10.53
CA GLU A 459 2.19 9.00 -9.36
C GLU A 459 1.06 8.66 -8.37
N GLY A 460 -0.18 8.52 -8.84
CA GLY A 460 -1.36 8.30 -7.99
C GLY A 460 -1.29 7.00 -7.19
N GLU A 461 -0.65 5.98 -7.72
CA GLU A 461 -0.40 4.69 -7.09
C GLU A 461 0.66 4.72 -6.00
N ARG A 462 1.63 5.65 -6.07
CA ARG A 462 2.62 5.91 -5.02
C ARG A 462 2.07 6.83 -3.93
N SER A 463 1.40 7.89 -4.34
CA SER A 463 1.01 8.99 -3.46
C SER A 463 -0.32 8.71 -2.73
N ALA A 464 -1.10 7.74 -3.19
CA ALA A 464 -2.39 7.37 -2.61
C ALA A 464 -2.40 5.94 -2.03
N LEU A 465 -1.32 5.53 -1.33
CA LEU A 465 -1.26 4.22 -0.65
C LEU A 465 -2.45 3.98 0.29
N TYR A 466 -3.07 5.06 0.77
CA TYR A 466 -4.25 5.02 1.64
C TYR A 466 -5.50 4.47 0.95
N VAL A 467 -5.54 4.36 -0.38
CA VAL A 467 -6.70 3.90 -1.15
C VAL A 467 -6.82 2.38 -1.17
N PHE A 468 -5.69 1.66 -1.28
CA PHE A 468 -5.67 0.20 -1.44
C PHE A 468 -6.43 -0.61 -0.37
N PRO A 469 -6.42 -0.22 0.92
CA PRO A 469 -7.19 -0.93 1.93
C PRO A 469 -8.70 -0.92 1.67
N PHE A 470 -9.21 0.11 0.98
CA PHE A 470 -10.63 0.23 0.64
C PHE A 470 -11.04 -0.72 -0.51
N PHE A 471 -10.10 -1.24 -1.29
CA PHE A 471 -10.35 -2.37 -2.20
C PHE A 471 -10.24 -3.72 -1.48
N LEU A 472 -9.25 -3.84 -0.59
CA LEU A 472 -8.95 -5.07 0.13
C LEU A 472 -10.14 -5.53 0.98
N VAL A 473 -10.70 -4.66 1.83
CA VAL A 473 -11.74 -5.07 2.79
C VAL A 473 -12.98 -5.68 2.10
N PRO A 474 -13.62 -5.04 1.10
CA PRO A 474 -14.73 -5.67 0.39
C PRO A 474 -14.35 -6.97 -0.30
N SER A 475 -13.13 -7.05 -0.84
CA SER A 475 -12.61 -8.27 -1.45
C SER A 475 -12.55 -9.43 -0.46
N LEU A 476 -12.20 -9.16 0.81
CA LEU A 476 -12.19 -10.18 1.85
C LEU A 476 -13.57 -10.77 2.12
N HIS A 477 -14.65 -10.00 2.02
CA HIS A 477 -16.01 -10.54 2.17
C HIS A 477 -16.33 -11.57 1.08
N PHE A 478 -15.96 -11.29 -0.17
CA PHE A 478 -16.15 -12.23 -1.27
C PHE A 478 -15.32 -13.52 -1.09
N TRP A 479 -14.07 -13.35 -0.65
CA TRP A 479 -13.15 -14.46 -0.50
C TRP A 479 -13.31 -15.24 0.80
N HIS A 480 -13.96 -14.68 1.83
CA HIS A 480 -14.11 -15.28 3.16
C HIS A 480 -14.57 -16.74 3.11
N ASN A 481 -15.65 -17.00 2.36
CA ASN A 481 -16.24 -18.34 2.24
C ASN A 481 -15.38 -19.31 1.41
N ARG A 482 -14.40 -18.78 0.66
CA ARG A 482 -13.52 -19.54 -0.24
C ARG A 482 -12.14 -19.80 0.37
N PHE A 483 -11.74 -19.04 1.40
CA PHE A 483 -10.46 -19.24 2.10
C PHE A 483 -10.34 -20.54 2.87
N ASN A 484 -11.43 -21.28 3.08
CA ASN A 484 -11.36 -22.65 3.59
C ASN A 484 -10.66 -23.60 2.61
N ASN A 485 -10.56 -23.20 1.35
CA ASN A 485 -9.78 -23.88 0.34
C ASN A 485 -8.34 -23.34 0.30
N SER A 486 -7.37 -24.17 0.70
CA SER A 486 -5.95 -23.83 0.67
C SER A 486 -5.44 -23.53 -0.73
N ASN A 487 -5.98 -24.20 -1.75
CA ASN A 487 -5.53 -24.05 -3.13
C ASN A 487 -6.01 -22.73 -3.70
N THR A 488 -7.26 -22.33 -3.47
CA THR A 488 -7.77 -21.01 -3.88
C THR A 488 -6.97 -19.87 -3.24
N LEU A 489 -6.73 -19.93 -1.92
CA LEU A 489 -5.90 -18.95 -1.23
C LEU A 489 -4.47 -18.94 -1.80
N GLY A 490 -3.92 -20.12 -2.07
CA GLY A 490 -2.60 -20.28 -2.70
C GLY A 490 -2.51 -19.61 -4.07
N VAL A 491 -3.51 -19.78 -4.94
CA VAL A 491 -3.58 -19.14 -6.26
C VAL A 491 -3.67 -17.61 -6.12
N ILE A 492 -4.46 -17.10 -5.17
CA ILE A 492 -4.57 -15.65 -4.90
C ILE A 492 -3.20 -15.07 -4.51
N ILE A 493 -2.55 -15.67 -3.50
CA ILE A 493 -1.24 -15.20 -3.02
C ILE A 493 -0.21 -15.29 -4.14
N LEU A 494 -0.16 -16.42 -4.85
CA LEU A 494 0.79 -16.66 -5.93
C LEU A 494 0.65 -15.60 -7.04
N PHE A 495 -0.58 -15.30 -7.45
CA PHE A 495 -0.84 -14.32 -8.49
C PHE A 495 -0.48 -12.89 -8.04
N LEU A 496 -0.74 -12.54 -6.78
CA LEU A 496 -0.33 -11.23 -6.24
C LEU A 496 1.19 -11.06 -6.22
N ILE A 497 1.93 -12.11 -5.82
CA ILE A 497 3.40 -12.10 -5.86
C ILE A 497 3.90 -12.01 -7.30
N PHE A 498 3.36 -12.84 -8.20
CA PHE A 498 3.65 -12.80 -9.63
C PHE A 498 3.45 -11.39 -10.18
N GLN A 499 2.29 -10.79 -9.92
CA GLN A 499 1.96 -9.47 -10.42
C GLN A 499 2.90 -8.41 -9.85
N THR A 500 3.22 -8.47 -8.55
CA THR A 500 4.15 -7.53 -7.91
C THR A 500 5.53 -7.58 -8.54
N VAL A 501 6.07 -8.79 -8.75
CA VAL A 501 7.37 -8.99 -9.39
C VAL A 501 7.34 -8.62 -10.87
N LEU A 502 6.26 -8.92 -11.58
CA LEU A 502 6.04 -8.50 -12.96
C LEU A 502 5.96 -6.97 -13.10
N THR A 503 5.35 -6.29 -12.12
CA THR A 503 5.28 -4.83 -12.14
C THR A 503 6.66 -4.22 -11.91
N GLU A 504 7.51 -4.85 -11.10
CA GLU A 504 8.86 -4.33 -10.86
C GLU A 504 9.84 -4.63 -12.00
N ALA A 505 9.79 -5.83 -12.60
CA ALA A 505 10.73 -6.36 -13.61
C ALA A 505 10.49 -5.86 -15.04
#